data_AF-A0A975HU59-F1
#
_entry.id   AF-A0A975HU59-F1
#
_cell.length_a   1.000
_cell.length_b   1.000
_cell.length_c   1.000
_cell.angle_alpha   90.00
_cell.angle_beta   90.00
_cell.angle_gamma   90.00
#
_symmetry.space_group_name_H-M   'P 1'
#
loop_
_entity.id
_entity.type
_entity.pdbx_description
1 polymer ?
#
loop_
_entity_poly.entity_id
_entity_poly.type
_entity_poly.pdbx_seq_one_letter_code
_entity_poly.pdbx_strand_id
1 'polypeptide(L)'
;MSRHLLPRELTIHTAADTHRAMLAWVAGLGDAQAWFVDASPVDETDAAGVQLLLSLSRSAAQAQATLHIETPSPVLERACRTLGVAGTLLDTPAEGRLA
;
A
#
# COMPACT_ATOMS: atom_id res chain seq x y z
N MET A 1 -14.51 -8.24 -2.65
CA MET A 1 -13.06 -7.95 -2.58
C MET A 1 -12.78 -6.81 -3.53
N SER A 2 -12.63 -5.60 -3.02
CA SER A 2 -12.41 -4.38 -3.83
C SER A 2 -10.92 -4.05 -3.86
N ARG A 3 -10.34 -4.14 -5.06
CA ARG A 3 -8.93 -3.84 -5.36
C ARG A 3 -8.81 -2.38 -5.80
N HIS A 4 -7.80 -1.64 -5.33
CA HIS A 4 -7.50 -0.28 -5.79
C HIS A 4 -6.19 -0.24 -6.56
N LEU A 5 -6.19 0.36 -7.74
CA LEU A 5 -4.98 0.54 -8.54
C LEU A 5 -4.22 1.77 -8.05
N LEU A 6 -2.93 1.61 -7.72
CA LEU A 6 -2.07 2.75 -7.43
C LEU A 6 -1.82 3.57 -8.69
N PRO A 7 -1.62 4.90 -8.55
CA PRO A 7 -1.22 5.74 -9.68
C PRO A 7 0.19 5.37 -10.15
N ARG A 8 0.56 5.86 -11.34
CA ARG A 8 1.90 5.65 -11.90
C ARG A 8 2.99 6.34 -11.05
N GLU A 9 2.70 7.54 -10.58
CA GLU A 9 3.62 8.31 -9.74
C GLU A 9 3.19 8.31 -8.27
N LEU A 10 4.08 7.86 -7.39
CA LEU A 10 3.96 7.94 -5.93
C LEU A 10 5.09 8.80 -5.38
N THR A 11 4.98 10.11 -5.54
CA THR A 11 6.01 11.09 -5.13
C THR A 11 5.42 12.17 -4.22
N ILE A 12 6.25 13.04 -3.67
CA ILE A 12 5.79 14.21 -2.90
C ILE A 12 4.81 15.10 -3.67
N HIS A 13 4.91 15.14 -5.00
CA HIS A 13 4.06 15.95 -5.86
C HIS A 13 2.65 15.37 -6.00
N THR A 14 2.50 14.04 -5.95
CA THR A 14 1.20 13.35 -6.10
C THR A 14 0.62 12.84 -4.79
N ALA A 15 1.39 12.90 -3.69
CA ALA A 15 1.03 12.31 -2.41
C ALA A 15 -0.31 12.83 -1.86
N ALA A 16 -0.57 14.13 -1.96
CA ALA A 16 -1.80 14.73 -1.44
C ALA A 16 -3.06 14.23 -2.18
N ASP A 17 -3.01 14.19 -3.51
CA ASP A 17 -4.14 13.71 -4.31
C ASP A 17 -4.31 12.20 -4.21
N THR A 18 -3.22 11.45 -4.18
CA THR A 18 -3.24 10.00 -3.95
C THR A 18 -3.85 9.67 -2.59
N HIS A 19 -3.48 10.39 -1.54
CA HIS A 19 -4.06 10.23 -0.21
C HIS A 19 -5.57 10.46 -0.21
N ARG A 20 -6.05 11.53 -0.89
CA ARG A 20 -7.49 11.80 -1.01
C ARG A 20 -8.23 10.67 -1.74
N ALA A 21 -7.66 10.15 -2.82
CA ALA A 21 -8.22 9.03 -3.58
C ALA A 21 -8.28 7.75 -2.72
N MET A 22 -7.21 7.47 -1.95
CA MET A 22 -7.16 6.32 -1.04
C MET A 22 -8.21 6.44 0.08
N LEU A 23 -8.39 7.62 0.68
CA LEU A 23 -9.43 7.82 1.70
C LEU A 23 -10.84 7.58 1.14
N ALA A 24 -11.11 8.08 -0.06
CA ALA A 24 -12.40 7.84 -0.73
C ALA A 24 -12.63 6.35 -1.01
N TRP A 25 -11.58 5.64 -1.44
CA TRP A 25 -11.64 4.20 -1.63
C TRP A 25 -11.88 3.45 -0.30
N VAL A 26 -11.11 3.77 0.76
CA VAL A 26 -11.24 3.15 2.09
C VAL A 26 -12.64 3.34 2.66
N ALA A 27 -13.23 4.53 2.52
CA ALA A 27 -14.60 4.79 2.96
C ALA A 27 -15.64 3.87 2.29
N GLY A 28 -15.34 3.38 1.07
CA GLY A 28 -16.18 2.42 0.35
C GLY A 28 -15.94 0.95 0.72
N LEU A 29 -14.94 0.64 1.55
CA LEU A 29 -14.60 -0.74 1.94
C LEU A 29 -15.50 -1.31 3.04
N GLY A 30 -16.17 -0.45 3.83
CA GLY A 30 -16.94 -0.89 5.00
C GLY A 30 -16.07 -1.66 5.99
N ASP A 31 -16.58 -2.79 6.50
CA ASP A 31 -15.90 -3.63 7.50
C ASP A 31 -14.94 -4.67 6.88
N ALA A 32 -14.41 -4.40 5.67
CA ALA A 32 -13.49 -5.33 5.01
C ALA A 32 -12.19 -5.50 5.80
N GLN A 33 -11.88 -6.74 6.19
CA GLN A 33 -10.67 -7.10 6.94
C GLN A 33 -9.40 -7.19 6.07
N ALA A 34 -9.52 -7.06 4.75
CA ALA A 34 -8.39 -7.12 3.82
C ALA A 34 -8.53 -6.04 2.74
N TRP A 35 -7.50 -5.21 2.60
CA TRP A 35 -7.44 -4.07 1.70
C TRP A 35 -6.39 -4.37 0.63
N PHE A 36 -6.82 -4.51 -0.62
CA PHE A 36 -5.93 -4.91 -1.72
C PHE A 36 -5.60 -3.71 -2.60
N VAL A 37 -4.31 -3.42 -2.77
CA VAL A 37 -3.84 -2.39 -3.70
C VAL A 37 -2.90 -3.00 -4.74
N ASP A 38 -3.15 -2.72 -6.01
CA ASP A 38 -2.28 -3.12 -7.12
C ASP A 38 -1.21 -2.05 -7.33
N ALA A 39 0.04 -2.43 -7.14
CA ALA A 39 1.20 -1.56 -7.31
C ALA A 39 1.91 -1.75 -8.66
N SER A 40 1.35 -2.52 -9.59
CA SER A 40 1.92 -2.73 -10.93
C SER A 40 2.01 -1.47 -11.79
N PRO A 41 1.12 -0.45 -11.66
CA PRO A 41 1.22 0.75 -12.48
C PRO A 41 2.36 1.69 -12.08
N VAL A 42 2.90 1.54 -10.87
CA VAL A 42 3.86 2.48 -10.28
C VAL A 42 5.17 2.48 -11.07
N ASP A 43 5.49 3.55 -11.78
CA ASP A 43 6.75 3.71 -12.52
C ASP A 43 7.72 4.68 -11.84
N GLU A 44 7.23 5.52 -10.93
CA GLU A 44 8.04 6.45 -10.16
C GLU A 44 7.62 6.48 -8.69
N THR A 45 8.59 6.46 -7.77
CA THR A 45 8.32 6.67 -6.35
C THR A 45 9.49 7.28 -5.58
N ASP A 46 9.16 8.03 -4.53
CA ASP A 46 10.12 8.57 -3.56
C ASP A 46 9.74 8.18 -2.11
N ALA A 47 10.45 8.76 -1.14
CA ALA A 47 10.18 8.51 0.27
C ALA A 47 8.78 8.95 0.73
N ALA A 48 8.20 10.00 0.14
CA ALA A 48 6.85 10.46 0.48
C ALA A 48 5.80 9.47 -0.03
N GLY A 49 5.99 8.91 -1.23
CA GLY A 49 5.16 7.83 -1.75
C GLY A 49 5.17 6.58 -0.85
N VAL A 50 6.37 6.14 -0.43
CA VAL A 50 6.50 5.01 0.48
C VAL A 50 5.89 5.31 1.86
N GLN A 51 6.06 6.52 2.39
CA GLN A 51 5.45 6.96 3.64
C GLN A 51 3.92 6.94 3.56
N LEU A 52 3.34 7.31 2.40
CA LEU A 52 1.90 7.23 2.18
C LEU A 52 1.39 5.77 2.31
N LEU A 53 2.11 4.81 1.71
CA LEU A 53 1.75 3.39 1.82
C LEU A 53 1.87 2.85 3.24
N LEU A 54 2.90 3.28 3.99
CA LEU A 54 3.04 2.95 5.41
C LEU A 54 1.89 3.51 6.25
N SER A 55 1.49 4.75 5.98
CA SER A 55 0.34 5.38 6.63
C SER A 55 -0.96 4.61 6.35
N LEU A 56 -1.14 4.14 5.10
CA LEU A 56 -2.27 3.31 4.71
C LEU A 56 -2.26 1.95 5.43
N SER A 57 -1.10 1.28 5.50
CA SER A 57 -0.94 0.01 6.24
C SER A 57 -1.30 0.17 7.72
N ARG A 58 -0.83 1.25 8.35
CA ARG A 58 -1.19 1.59 9.72
C ARG A 58 -2.70 1.85 9.87
N SER A 59 -3.31 2.54 8.92
CA SER A 59 -4.76 2.82 8.92
C SER A 59 -5.57 1.53 8.81
N ALA A 60 -5.14 0.59 7.97
CA ALA A 60 -5.73 -0.74 7.87
C ALA A 60 -5.68 -1.46 9.21
N ALA A 61 -4.50 -1.51 9.85
CA ALA A 61 -4.33 -2.15 11.15
C ALA A 61 -5.24 -1.52 12.24
N GLN A 62 -5.40 -0.19 12.24
CA GLN A 62 -6.32 0.50 13.16
C GLN A 62 -7.79 0.15 12.91
N ALA A 63 -8.14 -0.15 11.66
CA ALA A 63 -9.47 -0.63 11.26
C ALA A 63 -9.62 -2.17 11.41
N GLN A 64 -8.69 -2.85 12.08
CA GLN A 64 -8.65 -4.31 12.20
C GLN A 64 -8.62 -5.03 10.84
N ALA A 65 -8.05 -4.37 9.83
CA ALA A 65 -7.83 -4.89 8.50
C ALA A 65 -6.33 -5.05 8.20
N THR A 66 -6.01 -5.80 7.14
CA THR A 66 -4.64 -5.98 6.64
C THR A 66 -4.52 -5.34 5.26
N LEU A 67 -3.50 -4.52 5.05
CA LEU A 67 -3.15 -4.02 3.71
C LEU A 67 -2.30 -5.06 2.97
N HIS A 68 -2.70 -5.38 1.75
CA HIS A 68 -1.98 -6.25 0.83
C HIS A 68 -1.54 -5.42 -0.38
N ILE A 69 -0.23 -5.23 -0.52
CA ILE A 69 0.37 -4.68 -1.74
C ILE A 69 0.54 -5.83 -2.73
N GLU A 70 -0.27 -5.85 -3.78
CA GLU A 70 -0.20 -6.85 -4.84
C GLU A 70 0.65 -6.32 -6.00
N THR A 71 1.37 -7.24 -6.66
CA THR A 71 2.13 -6.95 -7.89
C THR A 71 3.01 -5.68 -7.78
N PRO A 72 3.87 -5.54 -6.74
CA PRO A 72 4.70 -4.34 -6.59
C PRO A 72 5.64 -4.16 -7.78
N SER A 73 5.67 -2.94 -8.33
CA SER A 73 6.58 -2.64 -9.43
C SER A 73 8.04 -2.70 -8.98
N PRO A 74 9.00 -2.94 -9.90
CA PRO A 74 10.42 -2.97 -9.56
C PRO A 74 10.94 -1.67 -8.91
N VAL A 75 10.33 -0.53 -9.26
CA VAL A 75 10.68 0.79 -8.69
C VAL A 75 10.19 0.89 -7.25
N LEU A 76 8.94 0.49 -6.98
CA LEU A 76 8.41 0.46 -5.62
C LEU A 76 9.17 -0.53 -4.73
N GLU A 77 9.43 -1.72 -5.22
CA GLU A 77 10.18 -2.72 -4.46
C GLU A 77 11.57 -2.21 -4.06
N ARG A 78 12.27 -1.56 -4.99
CA ARG A 78 13.60 -0.99 -4.75
C ARG A 78 13.55 0.14 -3.73
N ALA A 79 12.54 1.01 -3.78
CA ALA A 79 12.35 2.07 -2.81
C ALA A 79 12.09 1.51 -1.40
N CYS A 80 11.18 0.54 -1.27
CA CYS A 80 10.89 -0.13 0.00
C CYS A 80 12.12 -0.83 0.58
N ARG A 81 12.92 -1.51 -0.25
CA ARG A 81 14.17 -2.16 0.19
C ARG A 81 15.21 -1.13 0.63
N THR A 82 15.40 -0.07 -0.14
CA THR A 82 16.34 1.02 0.18
C THR A 82 16.00 1.68 1.52
N LEU A 83 14.71 1.86 1.80
CA LEU A 83 14.23 2.47 3.04
C LEU A 83 14.11 1.47 4.21
N GLY A 84 14.40 0.18 3.99
CA GLY A 84 14.33 -0.85 5.04
C GLY A 84 12.91 -1.21 5.49
N VAL A 85 11.89 -0.93 4.65
CA VAL A 85 10.47 -1.16 4.98
C VAL A 85 9.80 -2.23 4.13
N ALA A 86 10.58 -2.93 3.29
CA ALA A 86 10.08 -4.03 2.46
C ALA A 86 9.36 -5.10 3.30
N GLY A 87 9.89 -5.47 4.47
CA GLY A 87 9.25 -6.45 5.34
C GLY A 87 7.92 -6.01 5.97
N THR A 88 7.63 -4.71 5.94
CA THR A 88 6.35 -4.17 6.44
C THR A 88 5.31 -4.05 5.34
N LEU A 89 5.72 -3.71 4.12
CA LEU A 89 4.81 -3.40 3.01
C LEU A 89 4.68 -4.50 1.98
N LEU A 90 5.76 -5.24 1.72
CA LEU A 90 5.85 -6.19 0.61
C LEU A 90 5.81 -7.65 1.07
N ASP A 91 6.09 -7.90 2.35
CA ASP A 91 5.89 -9.22 2.90
C ASP A 91 4.39 -9.52 2.92
N THR A 92 4.02 -10.52 2.14
CA THR A 92 2.73 -11.17 2.30
C THR A 92 2.76 -11.83 3.67
N PRO A 93 1.74 -11.66 4.55
CA PRO A 93 1.69 -12.46 5.76
C PRO A 93 1.77 -13.92 5.32
N ALA A 94 2.80 -14.62 5.79
CA ALA A 94 2.94 -16.04 5.54
C ALA A 94 1.63 -16.72 5.93
N GLU A 95 0.90 -17.24 4.96
CA GLU A 95 -0.15 -18.22 5.23
C GLU A 95 0.50 -19.35 6.03
N GLY A 96 0.06 -19.53 7.27
CA GLY A 96 0.48 -20.64 8.11
C GLY A 96 1.69 -20.38 9.00
N ARG A 97 1.47 -19.66 10.10
CA ARG A 97 2.00 -20.15 11.39
C ARG A 97 0.91 -21.00 12.04
N LEU A 98 0.74 -22.20 11.51
CA LEU A 98 -0.01 -23.26 12.20
C LEU A 98 0.88 -23.83 13.30
N ALA A 99 0.38 -23.72 14.54
CA ALA A 99 0.77 -24.39 15.78
C ALA A 99 2.19 -24.20 16.31
#